data_AF-A0A1Z3ML03-F1
#
_entry.id   AF-A0A1Z3ML03-F1
#
_cell.length_a   1.000
_cell.length_b   1.000
_cell.length_c   1.000
_cell.angle_alpha   90.00
_cell.angle_beta   90.00
_cell.angle_gamma   90.00
#
_symmetry.space_group_name_H-M   'P 1'
#
loop_
_entity.id
_entity.type
_entity.pdbx_description
1 polymer ?
#
loop_
_entity_poly.entity_id
_entity_poly.type
_entity_poly.pdbx_seq_one_letter_code
_entity_poly.pdbx_strand_id
1 'polypeptide(L)'
;MTNAAVAAIQYALEPTTDEGMAFLDAWNQGDFDVCRSAWPDAPKTCYIGADPLLPETMEFMEAERNHREQALLWCKFLKVADFSPAEDFKRNFWRGVVNLPADGYATLADAVQDAVDNDWPQRTGT
;
A
#
# COMPACT_ATOMS: atom_id res chain seq x y z
N MET A 1 -1.56 5.60 -1.22
CA MET A 1 -0.19 5.05 -1.22
C MET A 1 0.69 5.88 -2.13
N THR A 2 1.82 6.36 -1.64
CA THR A 2 2.85 7.01 -2.45
C THR A 2 3.74 5.95 -3.08
N ASN A 3 3.77 5.89 -4.41
CA ASN A 3 4.61 4.96 -5.16
C ASN A 3 6.01 5.55 -5.33
N ALA A 4 7.04 4.82 -4.92
CA ALA A 4 8.44 5.24 -5.00
C ALA A 4 8.84 5.71 -6.41
N ALA A 5 8.41 4.98 -7.45
CA ALA A 5 8.69 5.33 -8.84
C ALA A 5 8.01 6.65 -9.24
N VAL A 6 6.80 6.90 -8.76
CA VAL A 6 6.11 8.18 -9.01
C VAL A 6 6.85 9.34 -8.32
N ALA A 7 7.30 9.13 -7.08
CA ALA A 7 8.09 10.13 -6.37
C ALA A 7 9.43 10.40 -7.07
N ALA A 8 10.12 9.36 -7.55
CA ALA A 8 11.36 9.49 -8.31
C ALA A 8 11.17 10.28 -9.63
N ILE A 9 10.10 9.97 -10.38
CA ILE A 9 9.74 10.73 -11.59
C ILE A 9 9.42 12.18 -11.26
N GLN A 10 8.67 12.44 -10.19
CA GLN A 10 8.34 13.81 -9.79
C GLN A 10 9.58 14.62 -9.43
N TYR A 11 10.48 14.06 -8.62
CA TYR A 11 11.75 14.70 -8.28
C TYR A 11 12.60 15.01 -9.51
N ALA A 12 12.67 14.09 -10.47
CA ALA A 12 13.42 14.27 -11.70
C ALA A 12 12.84 15.33 -12.65
N LEU A 13 11.54 15.64 -12.52
CA LEU A 13 10.86 16.68 -13.30
C LEU A 13 10.91 18.05 -12.63
N GLU A 14 11.40 18.16 -11.38
CA GLU A 14 11.50 19.44 -10.70
C GLU A 14 12.49 20.36 -11.42
N PRO A 15 12.15 21.66 -11.61
CA PRO A 15 13.01 22.61 -12.32
C PRO A 15 14.35 22.87 -11.64
N THR A 16 14.48 22.49 -10.37
CA THR A 16 15.68 22.60 -9.54
C THR A 16 16.62 21.41 -9.72
N THR A 17 16.18 20.35 -10.39
CA THR A 17 16.93 19.11 -10.57
C THR A 17 17.61 19.11 -11.93
N ASP A 18 18.78 19.75 -12.02
CA ASP A 18 19.53 19.90 -13.28
C ASP A 18 20.01 18.55 -13.88
N GLU A 19 20.00 17.48 -13.07
CA GLU A 19 20.45 16.14 -13.46
C GLU A 19 19.37 15.05 -13.27
N GLY A 20 18.08 15.41 -13.39
CA GLY A 20 16.96 14.49 -13.13
C GLY A 20 17.01 13.18 -13.92
N MET A 21 17.51 13.20 -15.16
CA MET A 21 17.67 11.99 -15.98
C MET A 21 18.80 11.07 -15.47
N ALA A 22 19.90 11.64 -14.97
CA ALA A 22 20.99 10.85 -14.39
C ALA A 22 20.57 10.25 -13.04
N PHE A 23 19.79 11.00 -12.24
CA PHE A 23 19.15 10.48 -11.04
C PHE A 23 18.25 9.27 -11.36
N LEU A 24 17.37 9.38 -12.36
CA LEU A 24 16.46 8.30 -12.73
C LEU A 24 17.20 7.05 -13.24
N ASP A 25 18.30 7.23 -13.98
CA ASP A 25 19.10 6.10 -14.47
C ASP A 25 19.74 5.34 -13.29
N ALA A 26 20.40 6.07 -12.37
CA ALA A 26 20.96 5.49 -11.15
C ALA A 26 19.89 4.83 -10.27
N TRP A 27 18.74 5.50 -10.12
CA TRP A 27 17.60 4.99 -9.34
C TRP A 27 17.03 3.69 -9.94
N ASN A 28 16.89 3.64 -11.27
CA ASN A 28 16.39 2.46 -11.99
C ASN A 28 17.36 1.28 -11.95
N GLN A 29 18.66 1.54 -11.85
CA GLN A 29 19.68 0.49 -11.66
C GLN A 29 19.73 -0.04 -10.21
N GLY A 30 19.06 0.63 -9.27
CA GLY A 30 19.08 0.28 -7.86
C GLY A 30 20.31 0.79 -7.11
N ASP A 31 21.06 1.74 -7.70
CA ASP A 31 22.25 2.36 -7.11
C ASP A 31 21.85 3.43 -6.08
N PHE A 32 21.04 3.06 -5.09
CA PHE A 32 20.43 4.00 -4.14
C PHE A 32 21.46 4.72 -3.26
N ASP A 33 22.63 4.12 -3.01
CA ASP A 33 23.73 4.79 -2.32
C ASP A 33 24.33 5.93 -3.15
N VAL A 34 24.46 5.73 -4.47
CA VAL A 34 24.87 6.79 -5.40
C VAL A 34 23.80 7.87 -5.40
N CYS A 35 22.53 7.48 -5.49
CA CYS A 35 21.41 8.43 -5.46
C CYS A 35 21.46 9.35 -4.23
N ARG A 36 21.61 8.77 -3.04
CA ARG A 36 21.70 9.51 -1.76
C ARG A 36 22.93 10.40 -1.65
N SER A 37 24.03 10.03 -2.31
CA SER A 37 25.29 10.80 -2.25
C SER A 37 25.32 11.98 -3.24
N ALA A 38 24.82 11.77 -4.46
CA ALA A 38 24.85 12.77 -5.53
C ALA A 38 23.62 13.69 -5.52
N TRP A 39 22.47 13.20 -5.05
CA TRP A 39 21.21 13.95 -4.93
C TRP A 39 20.67 13.89 -3.49
N PRO A 40 21.37 14.53 -2.51
CA PRO A 40 21.00 14.45 -1.09
C PRO A 40 19.68 15.16 -0.76
N ASP A 41 19.19 16.02 -1.65
CA ASP A 41 17.91 16.72 -1.60
C ASP A 41 16.72 15.86 -2.07
N ALA A 42 16.97 14.71 -2.71
CA ALA A 42 15.93 13.80 -3.16
C ALA A 42 15.09 13.29 -1.97
N PRO A 43 13.75 13.35 -2.05
CA PRO A 43 12.90 13.02 -0.92
C PRO A 43 12.94 11.53 -0.59
N LYS A 44 12.82 11.21 0.71
CA LYS A 44 12.89 9.82 1.21
C LYS A 44 11.84 8.90 0.56
N THR A 45 10.69 9.46 0.17
CA THR A 45 9.60 8.77 -0.54
C THR A 45 10.00 8.19 -1.88
N CYS A 46 11.08 8.67 -2.52
CA CYS A 46 11.64 8.05 -3.72
C CYS A 46 12.20 6.65 -3.45
N TYR A 47 12.50 6.30 -2.20
CA TYR A 47 13.20 5.07 -1.87
C TYR A 47 12.34 4.06 -1.10
N ILE A 48 11.31 4.51 -0.38
CA ILE A 48 10.41 3.65 0.40
C ILE A 48 9.63 2.72 -0.54
N GLY A 49 9.83 1.41 -0.41
CA GLY A 49 9.23 0.41 -1.30
C GLY A 49 10.11 -0.01 -2.47
N ALA A 50 11.17 0.76 -2.79
CA ALA A 50 12.13 0.45 -3.84
C ALA A 50 13.46 -0.07 -3.30
N ASP A 51 14.02 0.55 -2.25
CA ASP A 51 15.25 0.13 -1.59
C ASP A 51 14.94 -0.90 -0.49
N PRO A 52 15.31 -2.19 -0.65
CA PRO A 52 15.03 -3.23 0.33
C PRO A 52 15.80 -3.07 1.64
N LEU A 53 16.88 -2.29 1.64
CA LEU A 53 17.73 -2.05 2.82
C LEU A 53 17.18 -0.95 3.71
N LEU A 54 16.19 -0.18 3.25
CA LEU A 54 15.51 0.79 4.09
C LEU A 54 14.56 0.09 5.07
N PRO A 55 14.68 0.37 6.39
CA PRO A 55 13.77 -0.17 7.40
C PRO A 55 12.30 0.10 7.08
N GLU A 56 11.99 1.31 6.59
CA GLU A 56 10.61 1.67 6.23
C GLU A 56 10.08 0.88 5.04
N THR A 57 10.97 0.44 4.13
CA THR A 57 10.58 -0.48 3.04
C THR A 57 10.25 -1.86 3.59
N MET A 58 11.04 -2.35 4.54
CA MET A 58 10.78 -3.65 5.17
C MET A 58 9.47 -3.62 5.96
N GLU A 59 9.22 -2.59 6.75
CA GLU A 59 7.96 -2.39 7.46
C GLU A 59 6.77 -2.30 6.50
N PHE A 60 6.93 -1.55 5.40
CA PHE A 60 5.91 -1.46 4.35
C PHE A 60 5.59 -2.83 3.73
N MET A 61 6.63 -3.59 3.33
CA MET A 61 6.47 -4.93 2.76
C MET A 61 5.91 -5.94 3.76
N GLU A 62 6.27 -5.83 5.03
CA GLU A 62 5.75 -6.67 6.11
C GLU A 62 4.27 -6.37 6.38
N ALA A 63 3.89 -5.10 6.40
CA ALA A 63 2.48 -4.70 6.49
C ALA A 63 1.67 -5.24 5.30
N GLU A 64 2.16 -5.09 4.06
CA GLU A 64 1.50 -5.65 2.88
C GLU A 64 1.39 -7.18 2.93
N ARG A 65 2.45 -7.86 3.37
CA ARG A 65 2.44 -9.32 3.54
C ARG A 65 1.40 -9.75 4.57
N ASN A 66 1.40 -9.11 5.74
CA ASN A 66 0.44 -9.38 6.81
C ASN A 66 -1.00 -9.13 6.34
N HIS A 67 -1.24 -8.04 5.61
CA HIS A 67 -2.53 -7.75 5.00
C HIS A 67 -3.00 -8.86 4.06
N ARG A 68 -2.11 -9.31 3.17
CA ARG A 68 -2.40 -10.39 2.22
C ARG A 68 -2.66 -11.72 2.94
N GLU A 69 -1.88 -12.04 3.97
CA GLU A 69 -2.05 -13.24 4.76
C GLU A 69 -3.38 -13.23 5.52
N GLN A 70 -3.76 -12.12 6.15
CA GLN A 70 -5.05 -11.97 6.82
C GLN A 70 -6.22 -12.10 5.84
N ALA A 71 -6.14 -11.50 4.66
CA ALA A 71 -7.16 -11.65 3.63
C ALA A 71 -7.28 -13.12 3.14
N LEU A 72 -6.16 -13.82 3.00
CA LEU A 72 -6.15 -15.25 2.65
C LEU A 72 -6.73 -16.12 3.76
N LEU A 73 -6.42 -15.84 5.02
CA LEU A 73 -7.01 -16.52 6.18
C LEU A 73 -8.53 -16.31 6.20
N TRP A 74 -9.00 -15.11 5.89
CA TRP A 74 -10.43 -14.83 5.80
C TRP A 74 -11.11 -15.57 4.64
N CYS A 75 -10.49 -15.61 3.46
CA CYS A 75 -10.99 -16.42 2.34
C CYS A 75 -11.06 -17.92 2.70
N LYS A 76 -10.13 -18.43 3.53
CA LYS A 76 -10.20 -19.80 4.04
C LYS A 76 -11.36 -19.97 5.03
N PHE A 77 -11.58 -19.01 5.92
CA PHE A 77 -12.69 -19.02 6.87
C PHE A 77 -14.06 -19.01 6.17
N LEU A 78 -14.27 -18.11 5.21
CA LEU A 78 -15.55 -18.03 4.47
C LEU A 78 -15.86 -19.32 3.69
N LYS A 79 -14.85 -19.99 3.15
CA LYS A 79 -15.00 -21.31 2.49
C LYS A 79 -15.42 -22.42 3.46
N VAL A 80 -14.98 -22.36 4.72
CA VAL A 80 -15.36 -23.32 5.76
C VAL A 80 -16.76 -23.03 6.30
N ALA A 81 -17.17 -21.76 6.32
CA ALA A 81 -18.47 -21.32 6.80
C ALA A 81 -19.65 -21.50 5.80
N ASP A 82 -19.39 -22.04 4.59
CA ASP A 82 -20.34 -22.10 3.46
C ASP A 82 -21.03 -20.74 3.17
N PHE A 83 -20.32 -19.65 3.50
CA PHE A 83 -20.79 -18.30 3.34
C PHE A 83 -20.48 -17.83 1.92
N SER A 84 -21.52 -17.63 1.10
CA SER A 84 -21.42 -17.08 -0.24
C SER A 84 -21.89 -15.62 -0.26
N PRO A 85 -21.01 -14.65 0.01
CA PRO A 85 -21.40 -13.24 -0.03
C PRO A 85 -21.77 -12.82 -1.45
N ALA A 86 -22.74 -11.91 -1.56
CA ALA A 86 -23.09 -11.28 -2.82
C ALA A 86 -21.85 -10.62 -3.48
N GLU A 87 -21.81 -10.60 -4.82
CA GLU A 87 -20.67 -10.03 -5.58
C GLU A 87 -20.37 -8.57 -5.20
N ASP A 88 -21.40 -7.79 -4.86
CA ASP A 88 -21.26 -6.41 -4.41
C ASP A 88 -20.58 -6.30 -3.03
N PHE A 89 -20.81 -7.28 -2.14
CA PHE A 89 -20.09 -7.37 -0.87
C PHE A 89 -18.62 -7.64 -1.12
N LYS A 90 -18.28 -8.61 -1.99
CA LYS A 90 -16.87 -8.88 -2.36
C LYS A 90 -16.22 -7.62 -2.93
N ARG A 91 -16.88 -6.95 -3.87
CA ARG A 91 -16.36 -5.75 -4.53
C ARG A 91 -16.16 -4.57 -3.57
N ASN A 92 -17.08 -4.35 -2.63
CA ASN A 92 -17.00 -3.22 -1.69
C ASN A 92 -16.12 -3.51 -0.48
N PHE A 93 -16.08 -4.76 -0.01
CA PHE A 93 -15.14 -5.22 1.02
C PHE A 93 -13.70 -4.99 0.56
N TRP A 94 -13.34 -5.50 -0.63
CA TRP A 94 -12.00 -5.29 -1.18
C TRP A 94 -11.69 -3.80 -1.40
N ARG A 95 -12.66 -2.96 -1.76
CA ARG A 95 -12.46 -1.51 -1.90
C ARG A 95 -12.24 -0.78 -0.57
N GLY A 96 -12.90 -1.20 0.51
CA GLY A 96 -12.72 -0.65 1.85
C GLY A 96 -11.38 -1.09 2.45
N VAL A 97 -11.08 -2.37 2.31
CA VAL A 97 -9.85 -3.01 2.81
C VAL A 97 -8.59 -2.45 2.15
N VAL A 98 -8.62 -2.19 0.83
CA VAL A 98 -7.46 -1.67 0.07
C VAL A 98 -7.22 -0.16 0.27
N ASN A 99 -8.19 0.59 0.81
CA ASN A 99 -8.05 2.03 1.07
C ASN A 99 -7.78 2.39 2.53
N LEU A 100 -7.61 1.41 3.42
CA LEU A 100 -7.28 1.68 4.81
C LEU A 100 -5.83 2.16 4.95
N PRO A 101 -5.57 3.21 5.75
CA PRO A 101 -4.21 3.62 6.08
C PRO A 101 -3.50 2.52 6.92
N ALA A 102 -2.17 2.53 6.96
CA ALA A 102 -1.36 1.43 7.50
C ALA A 102 -1.55 1.18 9.02
N ASP A 103 -2.16 2.12 9.73
CA ASP A 103 -2.63 2.04 11.12
C ASP A 103 -4.05 1.43 11.25
N GLY A 104 -4.73 1.17 10.14
CA GLY A 104 -6.10 0.67 10.03
C GLY A 104 -6.28 -0.85 10.20
N TYR A 105 -5.27 -1.60 10.68
CA TYR A 105 -5.46 -3.04 10.94
C TYR A 105 -6.40 -3.30 12.13
N ALA A 106 -6.43 -2.40 13.12
CA ALA A 106 -7.46 -2.43 14.18
C ALA A 106 -8.86 -2.19 13.60
N THR A 107 -8.98 -1.27 12.64
CA THR A 107 -10.26 -0.92 12.04
C THR A 107 -10.77 -1.94 11.03
N LEU A 108 -9.91 -2.83 10.52
CA LEU A 108 -10.31 -3.93 9.64
C LEU A 108 -11.06 -5.02 10.42
N ALA A 109 -10.55 -5.38 11.61
CA ALA A 109 -11.25 -6.27 12.53
C ALA A 109 -12.54 -5.61 13.04
N ASP A 110 -12.50 -4.32 13.40
CA ASP A 110 -13.68 -3.59 13.87
C ASP A 110 -14.73 -3.38 12.77
N ALA A 111 -14.33 -3.07 11.53
CA ALA A 111 -15.26 -2.90 10.41
C ALA A 111 -15.88 -4.23 9.96
N VAL A 112 -15.16 -5.34 10.14
CA VAL A 112 -15.68 -6.68 9.92
C VAL A 112 -16.63 -7.08 11.05
N GLN A 113 -16.25 -6.81 12.30
CA GLN A 113 -17.11 -7.06 13.46
C GLN A 113 -18.38 -6.20 13.37
N ASP A 114 -18.27 -4.94 12.96
CA ASP A 114 -19.41 -4.05 12.69
C ASP A 114 -20.30 -4.58 11.54
N ALA A 115 -19.72 -5.11 10.47
CA ALA A 115 -20.48 -5.71 9.38
C ALA A 115 -21.18 -7.02 9.79
N VAL A 116 -20.58 -7.80 10.69
CA VAL A 116 -21.14 -9.03 11.27
C VAL A 116 -22.24 -8.71 12.29
N ASP A 117 -22.03 -7.69 13.13
CA ASP A 117 -22.95 -7.30 14.19
C ASP A 117 -24.15 -6.50 13.67
N ASN A 118 -23.98 -5.75 12.57
CA ASN A 118 -25.03 -4.88 12.00
C ASN A 118 -25.67 -5.39 10.69
N ASP A 119 -25.46 -6.66 10.34
CA ASP A 119 -26.12 -7.34 9.19
C ASP A 119 -26.22 -6.45 7.94
N TRP A 120 -25.09 -5.91 7.51
CA TRP A 120 -25.01 -4.97 6.40
C TRP A 120 -25.42 -5.65 5.09
N PRO A 121 -26.58 -5.28 4.48
CA PRO A 121 -26.75 -3.96 3.84
C PRO A 121 -28.19 -3.39 3.90
N GLN A 122 -28.41 -2.27 4.60
CA GLN A 122 -29.60 -1.42 4.39
C GLN A 122 -29.29 0.07 4.12
N ARG A 123 -28.03 0.50 4.12
CA ARG A 123 -27.67 1.89 3.76
C ARG A 123 -27.28 2.01 2.29
N THR A 124 -28.26 1.80 1.43
CA THR A 124 -28.31 2.43 0.10
C THR A 124 -29.65 3.14 -0.01
N GLY A 125 -29.67 4.42 0.34
CA GLY A 125 -30.85 5.26 0.20
C GLY A 125 -30.79 6.51 1.04
N THR A 126 -30.11 7.54 0.52
CA THR A 126 -30.61 8.91 0.25
C THR A 126 -29.48 9.72 -0.36
#